data_AF-A0A382KN46-F1
#
_entry.id   AF-A0A382KN46-F1
#
_cell.length_a   1.000
_cell.length_b   1.000
_cell.length_c   1.000
_cell.angle_alpha   90.00
_cell.angle_beta   90.00
_cell.angle_gamma   90.00
#
_symmetry.space_group_name_H-M   'P 1'
#
loop_
_entity.id
_entity.type
_entity.pdbx_description
1 polymer ?
#
loop_
_entity_poly.entity_id
_entity_poly.type
_entity_poly.pdbx_seq_one_letter_code
_entity_poly.pdbx_strand_id
1 'polypeptide(L)' 'MSDIPLIDLSQQFENPDAEVSIAEQIDLACRRSGFFAVRGHGIPETVIER' A
#
# COMPACT_ATOMS: atom_id res chain seq x y z
N MET A 1 -8.98 19.55 1.13
CA MET A 1 -8.29 18.65 0.19
C MET A 1 -8.48 17.24 0.72
N SER A 2 -8.99 16.33 -0.10
CA SER A 2 -9.00 14.91 0.27
C SER A 2 -7.61 14.36 -0.02
N ASP A 3 -6.85 14.03 1.01
CA ASP A 3 -5.58 13.33 0.84
C ASP A 3 -5.85 11.92 0.30
N ILE A 4 -5.11 11.54 -0.73
CA ILE A 4 -5.16 10.19 -1.28
C ILE A 4 -4.50 9.26 -0.26
N PRO A 5 -5.16 8.17 0.19
CA PRO A 5 -4.53 7.22 1.10
C PRO A 5 -3.24 6.66 0.51
N LEU A 6 -2.18 6.65 1.31
CA LEU A 6 -0.89 6.05 0.95
C LEU A 6 -0.66 4.83 1.85
N ILE A 7 -0.59 3.65 1.24
CA ILE A 7 -0.40 2.38 1.95
C ILE A 7 1.06 1.93 1.79
N ASP A 8 1.72 1.65 2.91
CA ASP A 8 3.09 1.16 2.92
C ASP A 8 3.11 -0.38 2.99
N LEU A 9 3.64 -0.99 1.94
CA LEU A 9 3.73 -2.43 1.80
C LEU A 9 5.02 -3.01 2.40
N SER A 10 5.99 -2.18 2.78
CA SER A 10 7.33 -2.65 3.21
C SER A 10 7.28 -3.59 4.43
N GLN A 11 6.36 -3.34 5.35
CA GLN A 11 6.26 -4.08 6.63
C GLN A 11 5.90 -5.55 6.44
N GLN A 12 5.21 -5.92 5.36
CA GLN A 12 4.84 -7.31 5.11
C GLN A 12 6.05 -8.20 4.79
N PHE A 13 7.16 -7.62 4.35
CA PHE A 13 8.38 -8.38 4.03
C PHE A 13 9.21 -8.72 5.27
N GLU A 14 9.01 -8.01 6.37
CA GLU A 14 9.77 -8.18 7.62
C GLU A 14 8.94 -8.88 8.70
N ASN A 15 7.62 -8.64 8.70
CA ASN A 15 6.71 -9.16 9.71
C ASN A 15 5.45 -9.76 9.06
N PRO A 16 5.28 -11.10 9.11
CA PRO A 16 4.06 -11.76 8.62
C PRO A 16 2.77 -11.24 9.28
N ASP A 17 2.82 -10.78 10.53
CA ASP A 17 1.65 -10.24 11.23
C ASP A 17 1.20 -8.88 10.68
N ALA A 18 2.05 -8.19 9.90
CA ALA A 18 1.71 -6.91 9.28
C ALA A 18 0.69 -7.07 8.13
N GLU A 19 0.55 -8.26 7.55
CA GLU A 19 -0.34 -8.52 6.41
C GLU A 19 -1.81 -8.19 6.73
N VAL A 20 -2.28 -8.57 7.91
CA VAL A 20 -3.66 -8.30 8.36
C VAL A 20 -3.93 -6.79 8.42
N SER A 21 -3.02 -6.03 9.01
CA SER A 21 -3.17 -4.56 9.12
C SER A 21 -3.13 -3.87 7.77
N ILE A 22 -2.29 -4.35 6.84
CA ILE A 22 -2.22 -3.82 5.47
C ILE A 22 -3.51 -4.12 4.71
N ALA A 23 -4.05 -5.34 4.84
CA ALA A 23 -5.31 -5.73 4.22
C ALA A 23 -6.49 -4.87 4.72
N GLU A 24 -6.54 -4.58 6.01
CA GLU A 24 -7.55 -3.68 6.61
C GLU A 24 -7.46 -2.25 6.05
N GLN A 25 -6.24 -1.72 5.86
CA GLN A 25 -6.03 -0.41 5.25
C GLN A 25 -6.51 -0.38 3.79
N ILE A 26 -6.26 -1.45 3.03
CA ILE A 26 -6.72 -1.61 1.65
C ILE A 26 -8.25 -1.66 1.60
N ASP A 27 -8.90 -2.47 2.45
CA ASP A 27 -10.37 -2.54 2.52
C ASP A 27 -10.98 -1.16 2.82
N LEU A 28 -10.43 -0.45 3.81
CA LEU A 28 -10.90 0.88 4.18
C LEU A 28 -10.75 1.89 3.03
N ALA A 29 -9.61 1.89 2.34
CA ALA A 29 -9.36 2.78 1.21
C ALA A 29 -10.29 2.50 0.03
N CYS A 30 -10.55 1.22 -0.27
CA CYS A 30 -11.52 0.80 -1.28
C CYS A 30 -12.94 1.30 -0.95
N ARG A 31 -13.39 1.16 0.31
CA ARG A 31 -14.74 1.57 0.71
C ARG A 31 -14.93 3.09 0.78
N ARG A 32 -13.90 3.83 1.18
CA ARG A 32 -14.00 5.28 1.43
C ARG A 32 -13.63 6.13 0.23
N SER A 33 -12.52 5.80 -0.42
CA SER A 33 -11.94 6.62 -1.49
C SER A 33 -12.08 5.96 -2.87
N GLY A 34 -12.16 4.63 -2.92
CA GLY A 34 -12.09 3.87 -4.18
C GLY A 34 -10.74 3.98 -4.89
N PHE A 35 -9.76 4.61 -4.25
CA PHE A 35 -8.44 4.92 -4.80
C PHE A 35 -7.41 5.09 -3.67
N PHE A 36 -6.19 4.62 -3.90
CA PHE A 36 -5.05 4.76 -3.00
C PHE A 36 -3.74 4.62 -3.77
N ALA A 37 -2.66 5.18 -3.23
CA ALA A 37 -1.30 4.95 -3.69
C ALA A 37 -0.60 3.91 -2.80
N VAL A 38 0.40 3.22 -3.36
CA VAL A 38 1.23 2.27 -2.60
C VAL A 38 2.69 2.67 -2.67
N ARG A 39 3.43 2.46 -1.57
CA ARG A 39 4.91 2.54 -1.52
C ARG A 39 5.49 1.27 -0.90
N GLY A 40 6.80 1.09 -1.04
CA GLY A 40 7.47 -0.07 -0.45
C GLY A 40 6.93 -1.39 -1.00
N HIS A 41 6.48 -1.41 -2.26
CA HIS A 41 5.88 -2.59 -2.91
C HIS A 41 6.92 -3.61 -3.40
N GLY A 42 8.22 -3.31 -3.29
CA GLY A 42 9.31 -4.24 -3.66
C GLY A 42 9.54 -4.39 -5.18
N ILE A 43 8.93 -3.53 -6.01
CA ILE A 43 9.16 -3.55 -7.47
C ILE A 43 10.40 -2.68 -7.73
N PRO A 44 11.44 -3.21 -8.42
CA PRO A 44 12.64 -2.44 -8.74
C PRO A 44 12.33 -1.19 -9.60
N GLU A 45 13.02 -0.08 -9.33
CA GLU A 45 12.84 1.18 -10.09
C GLU A 45 13.14 1.00 -11.58
N THR A 46 14.09 0.14 -11.93
CA THR A 46 14.44 -0.20 -13.32
C THR A 46 13.28 -0.81 -14.13
N VAL A 47 12.25 -1.35 -13.46
CA VAL A 47 11.04 -1.84 -14.12
C VAL A 47 10.04 -0.71 -14.38
N ILE A 48 10.07 0.33 -13.54
CA ILE A 48 9.13 1.47 -13.55
C ILE A 48 9.62 2.56 -14.50
N GLU A 49 10.91 2.89 -14.43
CA GLU A 49 11.54 3.87 -15.31
C GLU A 49 11.80 3.25 -16.69
N ARG A 50 11.23 3.86 -17.73
CA ARG A 50 11.44 3.53 -19.14
C ARG A 50 11.91 4.75 -19.92
#